data_AF-A0A2A8BU00-F1
#
_entry.id   AF-A0A2A8BU00-F1
#
_cell.length_a   1.000
_cell.length_b   1.000
_cell.length_c   1.000
_cell.angle_alpha   90.00
_cell.angle_beta   90.00
_cell.angle_gamma   90.00
#
_symmetry.space_group_name_H-M   'P 1'
#
loop_
_entity.id
_entity.type
_entity.pdbx_description
1 polymer ?
#
loop_
_entity_poly.entity_id
_entity_poly.type
_entity_poly.pdbx_seq_one_letter_code
_entity_poly.pdbx_strand_id
1 'polypeptide(L)'
;MGEKKFINYEKDPEYLNDYVAFTSKKFGKTYYLTTDVKGYTEYELEAYIVELEAYKKKKRKKNWIYFGCFVLFCIVLSVIEGYQNDELVAKGKPIEAPVLGRHVETEYLILEHPTLELIVDDKVKKLWVKQELYDSITVMDKVKVIEYKGEIKLDPRYKGEDLIIRFIKKEKEVGE
;
A
#
# COMPACT_ATOMS: atom_id res chain seq x y z
N MET A 1 -33.69 3.12 -6.01
CA MET A 1 -33.56 4.59 -5.89
C MET A 1 -32.33 4.98 -6.72
N GLY A 2 -32.52 5.56 -7.90
CA GLY A 2 -31.43 5.79 -8.86
C GLY A 2 -30.38 6.76 -8.34
N GLU A 3 -29.11 6.55 -8.70
CA GLU A 3 -28.03 7.47 -8.34
C GLU A 3 -28.23 8.82 -9.01
N LYS A 4 -28.58 9.83 -8.21
CA LYS A 4 -28.55 11.24 -8.59
C LYS A 4 -27.11 11.64 -8.96
N LYS A 5 -26.75 11.67 -10.25
CA LYS A 5 -25.39 11.99 -10.74
C LYS A 5 -25.36 13.31 -11.50
N PHE A 6 -24.30 14.08 -11.28
CA PHE A 6 -23.83 15.06 -12.25
C PHE A 6 -22.83 14.36 -13.16
N ILE A 7 -22.91 14.60 -14.46
CA ILE A 7 -22.00 13.97 -15.40
C ILE A 7 -20.84 14.92 -15.67
N ASN A 8 -19.63 14.37 -15.62
CA ASN A 8 -18.39 15.12 -15.76
C ASN A 8 -17.78 14.82 -17.15
N TYR A 9 -17.82 15.83 -18.02
CA TYR A 9 -17.33 15.72 -19.40
C TYR A 9 -15.84 15.40 -19.54
N GLU A 10 -14.99 15.73 -18.56
CA GLU A 10 -13.57 15.37 -18.63
C GLU A 10 -13.33 13.85 -18.51
N LYS A 11 -14.34 13.09 -18.06
CA LYS A 11 -14.21 11.65 -17.83
C LYS A 11 -15.04 10.79 -18.77
N ASP A 12 -16.18 11.28 -19.27
CA ASP A 12 -17.15 10.46 -20.02
C ASP A 12 -17.70 11.19 -21.27
N PRO A 13 -16.91 11.32 -22.37
CA PRO A 13 -17.30 12.06 -23.57
C PRO A 13 -18.35 11.35 -24.45
N GLU A 14 -18.62 10.06 -24.24
CA GLU A 14 -19.50 9.23 -25.10
C GLU A 14 -20.99 9.55 -25.01
N TYR A 15 -21.41 10.40 -24.08
CA TYR A 15 -22.82 10.61 -23.78
C TYR A 15 -23.37 11.99 -24.17
N LEU A 16 -22.64 12.77 -24.96
CA LEU A 16 -22.89 14.18 -25.34
C LEU A 16 -24.36 14.48 -25.77
N ASN A 17 -25.09 13.50 -26.31
CA ASN A 17 -26.46 13.65 -26.81
C ASN A 17 -27.59 13.45 -25.77
N ASP A 18 -27.29 13.03 -24.54
CA ASP A 18 -28.29 12.60 -23.55
C ASP A 18 -28.46 13.56 -22.34
N TYR A 19 -28.26 14.86 -22.55
CA TYR A 19 -28.23 15.83 -21.45
C TYR A 19 -29.08 17.09 -21.59
N VAL A 20 -29.44 17.63 -20.43
CA VAL A 20 -30.02 18.96 -20.26
C VAL A 20 -28.96 19.86 -19.67
N ALA A 21 -28.52 20.87 -20.44
CA ALA A 21 -27.65 21.92 -19.96
C ALA A 21 -28.50 23.01 -19.28
N PHE A 22 -28.20 23.32 -18.03
CA PHE A 22 -28.89 24.37 -17.28
C PHE A 22 -27.89 25.24 -16.52
N THR A 23 -27.95 26.55 -16.75
CA THR A 23 -27.14 27.54 -16.03
C THR A 23 -27.90 28.00 -14.79
N SER A 24 -27.41 27.62 -13.62
CA SER A 24 -28.01 28.06 -12.36
C SER A 24 -27.72 29.53 -12.12
N LYS A 25 -28.76 30.32 -11.90
CA LYS A 25 -28.71 31.71 -11.44
C LYS A 25 -28.10 31.80 -10.04
N LYS A 26 -28.33 30.80 -9.19
CA LYS A 26 -27.82 30.77 -7.82
C LYS A 26 -26.31 30.50 -7.75
N PHE A 27 -25.81 29.60 -8.59
CA PHE A 27 -24.41 29.17 -8.55
C PHE A 27 -23.53 29.76 -9.66
N GLY A 28 -24.13 30.48 -10.62
CA GLY A 28 -23.41 31.15 -11.70
C GLY A 28 -22.64 30.20 -12.62
N LYS A 29 -23.06 28.92 -12.70
CA LYS A 29 -22.38 27.90 -13.51
C LYS A 29 -23.37 26.99 -14.23
N THR A 30 -22.94 26.49 -15.39
CA THR A 30 -23.69 25.53 -16.20
C THR A 30 -23.51 24.12 -15.66
N TYR A 31 -24.62 23.45 -15.44
CA TYR A 31 -24.69 22.05 -15.05
C TYR A 31 -25.24 21.24 -16.20
N TYR A 32 -24.65 20.06 -16.39
CA TYR A 32 -25.10 19.08 -17.37
C TYR A 32 -25.77 17.94 -16.60
N LEU A 33 -27.08 17.84 -16.78
CA LEU A 33 -27.96 16.92 -16.09
C LEU A 33 -28.42 15.83 -17.06
N THR A 34 -28.75 14.66 -16.54
CA THR A 34 -29.34 13.56 -17.29
C THR A 34 -30.68 13.96 -17.93
N THR A 35 -31.11 13.24 -18.97
CA THR A 35 -32.38 13.50 -19.68
C THR A 35 -33.64 13.27 -18.84
N ASP A 36 -33.54 12.64 -17.67
CA ASP A 36 -34.65 12.44 -16.72
C ASP A 36 -35.26 13.76 -16.23
N VAL A 37 -34.51 14.86 -16.26
CA VAL A 37 -35.00 16.20 -15.86
C VAL A 37 -35.50 17.05 -17.03
N LYS A 38 -35.65 16.49 -18.23
CA LYS A 38 -36.04 17.24 -19.46
C LYS A 38 -37.44 17.86 -19.39
N GLY A 39 -38.31 17.37 -18.49
CA GLY A 39 -39.65 17.92 -18.24
C GLY A 39 -39.72 18.96 -17.11
N TYR A 40 -38.59 19.26 -16.44
CA TYR A 40 -38.59 20.15 -15.29
C TYR A 40 -38.65 21.61 -15.73
N THR A 41 -39.39 22.42 -14.99
CA THR A 41 -39.38 23.88 -15.09
C THR A 41 -38.04 24.45 -14.61
N GLU A 42 -37.73 25.71 -14.95
CA GLU A 42 -36.51 26.38 -14.43
C GLU A 42 -36.43 26.35 -12.90
N TYR A 43 -37.57 26.48 -12.22
CA TYR A 43 -37.64 26.43 -10.76
C TYR A 43 -37.27 25.04 -10.22
N GLU A 44 -37.80 23.98 -10.83
CA GLU A 44 -37.51 22.59 -10.45
C GLU A 44 -36.05 22.21 -10.75
N LEU A 45 -35.49 22.71 -11.86
CA LEU A 45 -34.07 22.54 -12.19
C LEU A 45 -33.16 23.22 -11.15
N GLU A 46 -33.50 24.44 -10.71
CA GLU A 46 -32.76 25.11 -9.62
C GLU A 46 -32.85 24.34 -8.31
N ALA A 47 -34.05 23.90 -7.91
CA ALA A 47 -34.25 23.11 -6.69
C ALA A 47 -33.43 21.82 -6.74
N TYR A 48 -33.46 21.12 -7.88
CA TYR A 48 -32.70 19.90 -8.11
C TYR A 48 -31.19 20.13 -7.99
N ILE A 49 -30.66 21.19 -8.59
CA ILE A 49 -29.24 21.55 -8.48
C ILE A 49 -28.85 21.88 -7.04
N VAL A 50 -29.68 22.60 -6.29
CA VAL A 50 -29.44 22.91 -4.88
C VAL A 50 -29.35 21.63 -4.04
N GLU A 51 -30.27 20.68 -4.24
CA GLU A 51 -30.21 19.38 -3.57
C GLU A 51 -28.95 18.61 -3.91
N LEU A 52 -28.58 18.57 -5.19
CA LEU A 52 -27.42 17.85 -5.66
C LEU A 52 -26.10 18.46 -5.14
N GLU A 53 -26.00 19.79 -5.10
CA GLU A 53 -24.87 20.53 -4.48
C GLU A 53 -24.76 20.21 -2.99
N ALA A 54 -25.88 20.21 -2.27
CA ALA A 54 -25.93 19.85 -0.86
C ALA A 54 -25.49 18.40 -0.63
N TYR A 55 -25.96 17.47 -1.48
CA TYR A 55 -25.55 16.07 -1.46
C TYR A 55 -24.05 15.91 -1.72
N LYS A 56 -23.49 16.57 -2.75
CA LYS A 56 -22.05 16.60 -3.03
C LYS A 56 -21.24 17.14 -1.85
N LYS A 57 -21.68 18.25 -1.25
CA LYS A 57 -21.02 18.85 -0.08
C LYS A 57 -21.02 17.89 1.11
N LYS A 58 -22.14 17.20 1.37
CA LYS A 58 -22.25 16.18 2.42
C LYS A 58 -21.32 14.99 2.15
N LYS A 59 -21.30 14.48 0.92
CA LYS A 59 -20.41 13.38 0.51
C LYS A 59 -18.92 13.77 0.63
N ARG A 60 -18.55 14.99 0.19
CA ARG A 60 -17.17 15.50 0.32
C ARG A 60 -16.73 15.60 1.77
N LYS A 61 -17.58 16.12 2.67
CA LYS A 61 -17.27 16.16 4.11
C LYS A 61 -17.05 14.76 4.69
N LYS A 62 -17.93 13.80 4.36
CA LYS A 62 -17.81 12.41 4.80
C LYS A 62 -16.50 11.77 4.29
N ASN A 63 -16.16 11.96 3.03
CA ASN A 63 -14.90 11.49 2.46
C ASN A 63 -13.67 12.12 3.13
N TRP A 64 -13.73 13.40 3.49
CA TRP A 64 -12.64 14.09 4.18
C TRP A 64 -12.40 13.53 5.58
N ILE A 65 -13.47 13.17 6.29
CA ILE A 65 -13.38 12.51 7.59
C ILE A 65 -12.71 11.14 7.44
N TYR A 66 -13.16 10.32 6.47
CA TYR A 66 -12.53 9.02 6.23
C TYR A 66 -11.06 9.13 5.84
N PHE A 67 -10.73 10.10 4.98
CA PHE A 67 -9.34 10.36 4.62
C PHE A 67 -8.51 10.76 5.83
N GLY A 68 -9.04 11.63 6.70
CA GLY A 68 -8.38 12.00 7.95
C GLY A 68 -8.16 10.79 8.89
N CYS A 69 -9.18 9.94 9.05
CA CYS A 69 -9.07 8.71 9.84
C CYS A 69 -8.04 7.73 9.24
N PHE A 70 -8.00 7.60 7.91
CA PHE A 70 -7.04 6.75 7.22
C PHE A 70 -5.60 7.24 7.43
N VAL A 71 -5.36 8.54 7.29
CA VAL A 71 -4.03 9.13 7.56
C VAL A 71 -3.62 8.91 9.00
N LEU A 72 -4.52 9.14 9.97
CA LEU A 72 -4.24 8.89 11.38
C LEU A 72 -3.92 7.41 11.66
N PHE A 73 -4.66 6.50 11.04
CA PHE A 73 -4.40 5.07 11.12
C PHE A 73 -3.00 4.71 10.59
N CYS A 74 -2.59 5.25 9.44
CA CYS A 74 -1.23 5.05 8.91
C CYS A 74 -0.15 5.55 9.86
N ILE A 75 -0.34 6.73 10.47
CA ILE A 75 0.62 7.28 11.45
C ILE A 75 0.74 6.35 12.67
N VAL A 76 -0.38 5.88 13.21
CA VAL A 76 -0.38 4.95 14.36
C VAL A 76 0.34 3.65 14.01
N LEU A 77 0.11 3.08 12.81
CA LEU A 77 0.84 1.90 12.36
C LEU A 77 2.35 2.13 12.28
N SER A 78 2.80 3.25 11.70
CA SER A 78 4.23 3.59 11.66
C SER A 78 4.87 3.68 13.05
N VAL A 79 4.14 4.23 14.04
CA VAL A 79 4.63 4.31 15.42
C VAL A 79 4.74 2.92 16.06
N ILE A 80 3.77 2.03 15.82
CA ILE A 80 3.79 0.65 16.31
C ILE A 80 4.96 -0.12 15.70
N GLU A 81 5.18 -0.01 14.38
CA GLU A 81 6.32 -0.61 13.70
C GLU A 81 7.64 -0.13 14.29
N GLY A 82 7.77 1.18 14.56
CA GLY A 82 8.93 1.75 15.23
C GLY A 82 9.17 1.15 16.61
N TYR A 83 8.14 1.10 17.45
CA TYR A 83 8.24 0.50 18.79
C TYR A 83 8.62 -0.98 18.76
N GLN A 84 8.06 -1.76 17.83
CA GLN A 84 8.42 -3.16 17.67
C GLN A 84 9.89 -3.33 17.24
N ASN A 85 10.37 -2.48 16.33
CA ASN A 85 11.77 -2.50 15.90
C ASN A 85 12.71 -2.13 17.06
N ASP A 86 12.38 -1.12 17.86
CA ASP A 86 13.18 -0.73 19.02
C ASP A 86 13.20 -1.84 20.08
N GLU A 87 12.06 -2.50 20.33
CA GLU A 87 11.99 -3.62 21.26
C GLU A 87 12.82 -4.82 20.77
N LEU A 88 12.75 -5.15 19.48
CA LEU A 88 13.60 -6.17 18.86
C LEU A 88 15.08 -5.83 19.06
N VAL A 89 15.47 -4.60 18.76
CA VAL A 89 16.87 -4.12 18.89
C VAL A 89 17.37 -4.15 20.32
N ALA A 90 16.52 -3.83 21.29
CA ALA A 90 16.90 -3.75 22.69
C ALA A 90 16.98 -5.12 23.38
N LYS A 91 16.10 -6.06 23.01
CA LYS A 91 15.95 -7.35 23.71
C LYS A 91 16.37 -8.57 22.88
N GLY A 92 16.44 -8.42 21.56
CA GLY A 92 16.81 -9.48 20.64
C GLY A 92 18.32 -9.70 20.56
N LYS A 93 18.70 -10.91 20.16
CA LYS A 93 20.10 -11.30 19.97
C LYS A 93 20.43 -11.19 18.47
N PRO A 94 21.36 -10.32 18.05
CA PRO A 94 21.79 -10.26 16.66
C PRO A 94 22.57 -11.53 16.28
N ILE A 95 22.26 -12.09 15.12
CA ILE A 95 22.85 -13.33 14.59
C ILE A 95 23.13 -13.13 13.09
N GLU A 96 24.27 -13.64 12.63
CA GLU A 96 24.55 -13.76 11.19
C GLU A 96 24.20 -15.18 10.75
N ALA A 97 23.07 -15.33 10.06
CA ALA A 97 22.54 -16.63 9.69
C ALA A 97 22.90 -16.99 8.23
N PRO A 98 23.56 -18.13 7.95
CA PRO A 98 23.84 -18.57 6.59
C PRO A 98 22.55 -18.94 5.85
N VAL A 99 22.46 -18.57 4.58
CA VAL A 99 21.37 -18.94 3.68
C VAL A 99 21.66 -20.31 3.07
N LEU A 100 20.75 -21.26 3.31
CA LEU A 100 20.76 -22.58 2.69
C LEU A 100 20.00 -22.61 1.37
N GLY A 101 18.90 -21.87 1.30
CA GLY A 101 17.96 -21.94 0.19
C GLY A 101 17.06 -20.73 0.14
N ARG A 102 16.39 -20.56 -0.99
CA ARG A 102 15.38 -19.54 -1.20
C ARG A 102 14.26 -20.09 -2.06
N HIS A 103 13.02 -19.81 -1.71
CA HIS A 103 11.82 -20.20 -2.45
C HIS A 103 10.72 -19.16 -2.27
N VAL A 104 9.67 -19.24 -3.07
CA VAL A 104 8.49 -18.38 -2.94
C VAL A 104 7.36 -19.25 -2.40
N GLU A 105 6.83 -18.89 -1.23
CA GLU A 105 5.66 -19.55 -0.65
C GLU A 105 4.40 -18.86 -1.17
N THR A 106 3.46 -19.62 -1.73
CA THR A 106 2.16 -19.07 -2.14
C THR A 106 1.14 -19.30 -1.02
N GLU A 107 0.69 -18.22 -0.39
CA GLU A 107 -0.43 -18.23 0.55
C GLU A 107 -1.70 -17.71 -0.17
N TYR A 108 -2.84 -18.37 0.04
CA TYR A 108 -4.15 -17.98 -0.52
C TYR A 108 -4.16 -17.55 -1.99
N LEU A 109 -3.77 -18.41 -2.94
CA LEU A 109 -3.89 -18.25 -4.42
C LEU A 109 -3.29 -16.99 -5.09
N ILE A 110 -3.00 -15.90 -4.36
CA ILE A 110 -2.59 -14.60 -4.91
C ILE A 110 -1.50 -13.89 -4.08
N LEU A 111 -1.14 -14.39 -2.88
CA LEU A 111 -0.10 -13.80 -2.06
C LEU A 111 1.17 -14.65 -2.14
N GLU A 112 2.18 -14.10 -2.79
CA GLU A 112 3.51 -14.71 -2.89
C GLU A 112 4.44 -14.11 -1.82
N HIS A 113 5.08 -14.98 -1.04
CA HIS A 113 5.99 -14.64 0.04
C HIS A 113 7.40 -15.15 -0.29
N PRO A 114 8.29 -14.28 -0.79
CA PRO A 114 9.70 -14.62 -0.94
C PRO A 114 10.29 -15.01 0.41
N THR A 115 10.84 -16.21 0.49
CA THR A 115 11.22 -16.85 1.74
C THR A 115 12.65 -17.36 1.66
N LEU A 116 13.44 -17.09 2.70
CA LEU A 116 14.79 -17.61 2.88
C LEU A 116 14.79 -18.74 3.90
N GLU A 117 15.56 -19.79 3.62
CA GLU A 117 15.86 -20.85 4.56
C GLU A 117 17.24 -20.61 5.15
N LEU A 118 17.28 -20.41 6.47
CA LEU A 118 18.48 -20.02 7.22
C LEU A 118 18.86 -21.12 8.20
N ILE A 119 20.16 -21.31 8.44
CA ILE A 119 20.63 -22.11 9.60
C ILE A 119 20.81 -21.19 10.79
N VAL A 120 20.10 -21.48 11.88
CA VAL A 120 20.34 -20.87 13.19
C VAL A 120 20.36 -21.98 14.23
N ASP A 121 21.43 -22.06 15.02
CA ASP A 121 21.64 -23.10 16.05
C ASP A 121 21.36 -24.53 15.55
N ASP A 122 21.99 -24.89 14.42
CA ASP A 122 21.86 -26.18 13.73
C ASP A 122 20.44 -26.57 13.29
N LYS A 123 19.52 -25.60 13.27
CA LYS A 123 18.13 -25.79 12.80
C LYS A 123 17.83 -24.90 11.61
N VAL A 124 17.07 -25.44 10.67
CA VAL A 124 16.54 -24.67 9.54
C VAL A 124 15.38 -23.80 10.04
N LYS A 125 15.46 -22.51 9.79
CA LYS A 125 14.44 -21.49 10.09
C LYS A 125 14.03 -20.81 8.80
N LYS A 126 12.74 -20.54 8.65
CA LYS A 126 12.19 -19.80 7.52
C LYS A 126 12.07 -18.32 7.87
N LEU A 127 12.45 -17.46 6.95
CA LEU A 127 12.33 -16.00 7.09
C LEU A 127 11.69 -15.42 5.84
N TRP A 128 10.55 -14.78 6.01
CA TRP A 128 9.92 -14.00 4.95
C TRP A 128 10.67 -12.69 4.73
N VAL A 129 10.93 -12.37 3.46
CA VAL A 129 11.71 -11.21 3.06
C VAL A 129 11.03 -10.47 1.91
N LYS A 130 11.46 -9.23 1.68
CA LYS A 130 11.05 -8.47 0.50
C LYS A 130 11.72 -9.03 -0.76
N GLN A 131 11.06 -8.88 -1.91
CA GLN A 131 11.57 -9.31 -3.21
C GLN A 131 12.99 -8.76 -3.49
N GLU A 132 13.25 -7.50 -3.15
CA GLU A 132 14.56 -6.86 -3.33
C GLU A 132 15.70 -7.61 -2.61
N LEU A 133 15.45 -8.07 -1.37
CA LEU A 133 16.43 -8.85 -0.61
C LEU A 133 16.53 -10.28 -1.13
N TYR A 134 15.40 -10.86 -1.55
CA TYR A 134 15.35 -12.19 -2.14
C TYR A 134 16.17 -12.28 -3.44
N ASP A 135 16.06 -11.28 -4.31
CA ASP A 135 16.74 -11.27 -5.61
C ASP A 135 18.25 -11.07 -5.47
N SER A 136 18.66 -10.24 -4.52
CA SER A 136 20.07 -9.87 -4.28
C SER A 136 20.88 -10.93 -3.53
N ILE A 137 20.21 -11.84 -2.80
CA ILE A 137 20.91 -12.82 -1.97
C ILE A 137 21.25 -14.11 -2.72
N THR A 138 22.44 -14.63 -2.46
CA THR A 138 22.87 -15.92 -2.99
C THR A 138 22.98 -16.98 -1.89
N VAL A 139 22.82 -18.25 -2.27
CA VAL A 139 23.04 -19.37 -1.36
C VAL A 139 24.49 -19.32 -0.85
N MET A 140 24.71 -19.62 0.43
CA MET A 140 25.95 -19.43 1.20
C MET A 140 26.26 -18.01 1.70
N ASP A 141 25.57 -16.97 1.22
CA ASP A 141 25.65 -15.67 1.88
C ASP A 141 25.08 -15.76 3.30
N LYS A 142 25.45 -14.82 4.17
CA LYS A 142 24.80 -14.68 5.48
C LYS A 142 23.87 -13.47 5.49
N VAL A 143 22.80 -13.57 6.26
CA VAL A 143 21.88 -12.46 6.54
C VAL A 143 22.03 -12.04 7.99
N LYS A 144 22.05 -10.72 8.22
CA LYS A 144 21.93 -10.14 9.54
C LYS A 144 20.48 -10.22 10.00
N VAL A 145 20.25 -11.08 10.99
CA VAL A 145 18.93 -11.31 11.57
C VAL A 145 19.00 -11.10 13.08
N ILE A 146 17.83 -10.99 13.70
CA ILE A 146 17.70 -10.89 15.14
C ILE A 146 16.80 -12.02 15.64
N GLU A 147 17.29 -12.76 16.62
CA GLU A 147 16.49 -13.75 17.33
C GLU A 147 15.79 -13.07 18.52
N TYR A 148 14.46 -13.19 18.56
CA TYR A 148 13.65 -12.65 19.63
C TYR A 148 12.47 -13.58 19.91
N LYS A 149 12.34 -14.01 21.16
CA LYS A 149 11.29 -14.96 21.62
C LYS A 149 11.22 -16.26 20.79
N GLY A 150 12.35 -16.74 20.27
CA GLY A 150 12.46 -17.99 19.48
C GLY A 150 12.09 -17.86 18.00
N GLU A 151 11.73 -16.65 17.56
CA GLU A 151 11.52 -16.27 16.17
C GLU A 151 12.74 -15.54 15.61
N ILE A 152 12.99 -15.73 14.31
CA ILE A 152 14.01 -15.01 13.57
C ILE A 152 13.34 -13.92 12.75
N LYS A 153 13.83 -12.69 12.87
CA LYS A 153 13.38 -11.53 12.09
C LYS A 153 14.57 -10.84 11.44
N LEU A 154 14.35 -10.08 10.39
CA LEU A 154 15.41 -9.22 9.84
C LEU A 154 15.84 -8.21 10.91
N ASP A 155 17.15 -7.95 11.01
CA ASP A 155 17.65 -6.95 11.95
C ASP A 155 17.26 -5.54 11.43
N PRO A 156 16.39 -4.80 12.14
CA PRO A 156 15.89 -3.51 11.66
C PRO A 156 16.96 -2.41 11.66
N ARG A 157 18.16 -2.66 12.21
CA ARG A 157 19.31 -1.74 12.16
C ARG A 157 19.90 -1.62 10.75
N TYR A 158 19.68 -2.61 9.89
CA TYR A 158 20.22 -2.67 8.54
C TYR A 158 19.09 -2.67 7.51
N LYS A 159 19.37 -2.22 6.28
CA LYS A 159 18.39 -2.16 5.19
C LYS A 159 19.02 -2.60 3.88
N GLY A 160 18.22 -3.23 3.00
CA GLY A 160 18.65 -3.61 1.67
C GLY A 160 19.91 -4.48 1.70
N GLU A 161 20.93 -4.12 0.91
CA GLU A 161 22.17 -4.87 0.81
C GLU A 161 22.99 -4.91 2.11
N ASP A 162 22.82 -3.97 3.04
CA ASP A 162 23.53 -3.96 4.32
C ASP A 162 23.16 -5.15 5.22
N LEU A 163 22.02 -5.79 4.92
CA LEU A 163 21.58 -7.03 5.56
C LEU A 163 22.38 -8.25 5.09
N ILE A 164 23.05 -8.18 3.94
CA ILE A 164 23.74 -9.30 3.31
C ILE A 164 25.24 -9.22 3.63
N ILE A 165 25.80 -10.34 4.06
CA ILE A 165 27.24 -10.54 4.19
C ILE A 165 27.64 -11.55 3.12
N ARG A 166 28.24 -11.05 2.04
CA ARG A 166 28.57 -11.85 0.87
C ARG A 166 29.72 -12.81 1.16
N PHE A 167 29.59 -14.06 0.74
CA PHE A 167 30.70 -15.00 0.77
C PHE A 167 31.68 -14.70 -0.36
N ILE A 168 32.70 -13.87 -0.09
CA ILE A 168 33.80 -13.68 -1.04
C ILE A 168 34.73 -14.89 -0.93
N LYS A 169 34.68 -15.76 -1.94
CA LYS A 169 35.72 -16.77 -2.15
C LYS A 169 37.01 -16.02 -2.43
N LYS A 170 37.93 -15.93 -1.46
CA LYS A 170 39.30 -15.47 -1.72
C LYS A 170 39.88 -16.38 -2.80
N GLU A 171 40.04 -15.88 -4.02
CA GLU A 171 40.95 -16.50 -4.96
C GLU A 171 42.32 -16.46 -4.30
N LYS A 172 42.87 -17.65 -3.99
CA LYS A 172 44.29 -17.75 -3.70
C LYS A 172 44.99 -17.35 -4.99
N GLU A 173 45.61 -16.18 -5.02
CA GLU A 173 46.74 -15.92 -5.90
C GLU A 173 47.83 -16.94 -5.54
N VAL A 174 47.78 -18.09 -6.21
CA VAL A 174 48.95 -18.94 -6.42
C VAL A 174 49.44 -18.57 -7.81
N GLY A 175 50.38 -17.64 -7.84
CA GLY A 175 51.15 -17.28 -9.03
C GLY A 175 52.60 -17.23 -8.60
N GLU A 176 53.31 -18.29 -8.96
CA GLU A 176 54.74 -18.56 -8.74
C GLU A 176 55.68 -17.49 -9.32
#